data_AF-A0AA49JH33-F1
#
_entry.id   AF-A0AA49JH33-F1
#
_cell.length_a   1.000
_cell.length_b   1.000
_cell.length_c   1.000
_cell.angle_alpha   90.00
_cell.angle_beta   90.00
_cell.angle_gamma   90.00
#
_symmetry.space_group_name_H-M   'P 1'
#
loop_
_entity.id
_entity.type
_entity.pdbx_description
1 polymer ?
#
loop_
_entity_poly.entity_id
_entity_poly.type
_entity_poly.pdbx_seq_one_letter_code
_entity_poly.pdbx_strand_id
1 'polypeptide(L)'
;MRPIPTKIHGVLDYISALLFILSPWIFDFANGGMAQWLPVIIGVMILIISLITDYELSVTKLVPMSTHLAFDVLGGGLLTASPWLFGFADWIFWPHLLFGIFMVGSGMLTRQVPDDRAIDMAPEEEIEEKYKAGDVIDISDRRKSADQEAQRHMAKDEELDMHEDQKEAQREQDSSDVRRNRQTEDKPYQHDQL
;
A
#
# COMPACT_ATOMS: atom_id res chain seq x y z
N MET A 1 25.06 -3.86 6.83
CA MET A 1 24.10 -4.08 5.73
C MET A 1 22.83 -4.67 6.32
N ARG A 2 21.65 -4.30 5.81
CA ARG A 2 20.35 -4.83 6.28
C ARG A 2 19.81 -5.82 5.25
N PRO A 3 19.98 -7.13 5.48
CA PRO A 3 19.70 -8.13 4.46
C PRO A 3 18.22 -8.42 4.27
N ILE A 4 17.37 -8.16 5.28
CA ILE A 4 15.96 -8.57 5.25
C ILE A 4 15.13 -7.54 4.46
N PRO A 5 14.48 -7.94 3.35
CA PRO A 5 13.54 -7.10 2.61
C PRO A 5 12.26 -6.83 3.43
N THR A 6 11.64 -5.67 3.22
CA THR A 6 10.44 -5.23 3.96
C THR A 6 9.25 -6.16 3.75
N LYS A 7 9.11 -6.74 2.56
CA LYS A 7 8.08 -7.73 2.24
C LYS A 7 8.21 -9.00 3.11
N ILE A 8 9.44 -9.47 3.33
CA ILE A 8 9.69 -10.64 4.17
C ILE A 8 9.38 -10.30 5.63
N HIS A 9 9.80 -9.12 6.10
CA HIS A 9 9.48 -8.65 7.45
C HIS A 9 7.97 -8.60 7.69
N GLY A 10 7.18 -8.07 6.74
CA GLY A 10 5.73 -8.04 6.88
C GLY A 10 5.07 -9.41 6.97
N VAL A 11 5.56 -10.42 6.24
CA VAL A 11 5.09 -11.80 6.43
C VAL A 11 5.43 -12.30 7.85
N LEU A 12 6.65 -12.02 8.32
CA LEU A 12 7.06 -12.38 9.68
C LEU A 12 6.21 -11.70 10.73
N ASP A 13 5.78 -10.45 10.53
CA ASP A 13 4.92 -9.74 11.47
C ASP A 13 3.57 -10.41 11.64
N TYR A 14 2.89 -10.79 10.55
CA TYR A 14 1.59 -11.45 10.64
C TYR A 14 1.70 -12.83 11.33
N ILE A 15 2.74 -13.60 11.01
CA ILE A 15 2.99 -14.89 11.65
C ILE A 15 3.31 -14.70 13.14
N SER A 16 4.19 -13.76 13.46
CA SER A 16 4.63 -13.49 14.83
C SER A 16 3.51 -12.92 15.69
N ALA A 17 2.71 -12.01 15.16
CA ALA A 17 1.53 -11.48 15.85
C ALA A 17 0.57 -12.59 16.26
N LEU A 18 0.24 -13.49 15.33
CA LEU A 18 -0.62 -14.64 15.62
C LEU A 18 0.02 -15.56 16.66
N LEU A 19 1.31 -15.88 16.50
CA LEU A 19 2.03 -16.75 17.42
C LEU A 19 2.09 -16.14 18.84
N PHE A 20 2.36 -14.84 18.96
CA PHE A 20 2.47 -14.16 20.24
C PHE A 20 1.12 -14.11 20.95
N ILE A 21 0.05 -13.81 20.21
CA ILE A 21 -1.32 -13.85 20.73
C ILE A 21 -1.63 -15.25 21.25
N LEU A 22 -1.36 -16.31 20.48
CA LEU A 22 -1.74 -17.67 20.88
C LEU A 22 -0.77 -18.32 21.88
N SER A 23 0.43 -17.76 22.05
CA SER A 23 1.50 -18.37 22.84
C SER A 23 1.13 -18.76 24.27
N PRO A 24 0.32 -17.98 25.04
CA PRO A 24 -0.03 -18.38 26.41
C PRO A 24 -0.79 -19.70 26.47
N TRP A 25 -1.61 -19.98 25.45
CA TRP A 25 -2.39 -21.21 25.37
C TRP A 25 -1.59 -22.35 24.77
N ILE A 26 -0.72 -22.07 23.79
CA ILE A 26 0.13 -23.09 23.16
C ILE A 26 1.16 -23.65 24.16
N PHE A 27 1.73 -22.78 25.00
CA PHE A 27 2.78 -23.14 25.96
C PHE A 27 2.28 -23.23 27.41
N ASP A 28 0.96 -23.26 27.61
CA ASP A 28 0.30 -23.51 28.89
C ASP A 28 0.72 -22.55 30.04
N PHE A 29 0.82 -21.25 29.73
CA PHE A 29 1.04 -20.18 30.72
C PHE A 29 -0.10 -19.17 30.79
N ALA A 30 -1.27 -19.51 30.26
CA ALA A 30 -2.48 -18.70 30.33
C ALA A 30 -3.10 -18.72 31.75
N ASN A 31 -2.59 -17.89 32.67
CA ASN A 31 -3.02 -17.81 34.06
C ASN A 31 -3.61 -16.45 34.50
N GLY A 32 -3.84 -15.54 33.56
CA GLY A 32 -4.36 -14.18 33.80
C GLY A 32 -3.33 -13.16 34.27
N GLY A 33 -2.07 -13.55 34.47
CA GLY A 33 -0.98 -12.66 34.89
C GLY A 33 -0.27 -11.93 33.75
N MET A 34 0.79 -11.18 34.10
CA MET A 34 1.61 -10.44 33.13
C MET A 34 2.27 -11.34 32.09
N ALA A 35 2.70 -12.54 32.49
CA ALA A 35 3.27 -13.52 31.57
C ALA A 35 2.29 -13.89 30.44
N GLN A 36 0.99 -13.93 30.70
CA GLN A 36 -0.02 -14.17 29.66
C GLN A 36 -0.26 -12.90 28.83
N TRP A 37 -0.59 -11.79 29.48
CA TRP A 37 -1.15 -10.65 28.79
C TRP A 37 -0.12 -9.83 28.01
N LEU A 38 1.14 -9.83 28.44
CA LEU A 38 2.18 -9.05 27.77
C LEU A 38 2.42 -9.49 26.31
N PRO A 39 2.70 -10.78 26.00
CA PRO A 39 2.87 -11.22 24.62
C PRO A 39 1.58 -11.08 23.80
N VAL A 40 0.40 -11.22 24.43
CA VAL A 40 -0.90 -10.98 23.75
C VAL A 40 -1.04 -9.54 23.30
N ILE A 41 -0.80 -8.58 24.21
CA ILE A 41 -0.89 -7.16 23.90
C ILE A 41 0.13 -6.76 22.84
N ILE A 42 1.38 -7.23 22.98
CA ILE A 42 2.42 -6.97 21.97
C ILE A 42 2.03 -7.57 20.62
N GLY A 43 1.54 -8.80 20.56
CA GLY A 43 1.08 -9.43 19.33
C GLY A 43 -0.07 -8.68 18.65
N VAL A 44 -1.04 -8.20 19.42
CA VAL A 44 -2.13 -7.34 18.89
C VAL A 44 -1.58 -6.01 18.37
N MET A 45 -0.64 -5.39 19.08
CA MET A 45 -0.02 -4.14 18.63
C MET A 45 0.79 -4.32 17.35
N ILE A 46 1.56 -5.41 17.21
CA ILE A 46 2.27 -5.75 15.96
C ILE A 46 1.26 -5.84 14.83
N LEU A 47 0.14 -6.55 15.02
CA LEU A 47 -0.88 -6.72 13.98
C LEU A 47 -1.47 -5.38 13.55
N ILE A 48 -1.85 -4.53 14.51
CA ILE A 48 -2.43 -3.21 14.21
C ILE A 48 -1.42 -2.33 13.47
N ILE A 49 -0.18 -2.24 13.97
CA ILE A 49 0.86 -1.42 13.37
C ILE A 49 1.18 -1.94 11.95
N SER A 50 1.28 -3.25 11.77
CA SER A 50 1.48 -3.90 10.46
C SER A 50 0.44 -3.47 9.43
N LEU A 51 -0.85 -3.49 9.81
CA LEU A 51 -1.95 -3.09 8.92
C LEU A 51 -1.89 -1.63 8.46
N ILE A 52 -1.23 -0.76 9.24
CA ILE A 52 -1.11 0.67 8.97
C ILE A 52 0.31 1.11 8.57
N THR A 53 1.26 0.18 8.43
CA THR A 53 2.67 0.48 8.12
C THR A 53 2.86 0.70 6.62
N ASP A 54 3.71 1.64 6.26
CA ASP A 54 4.11 1.90 4.90
C ASP A 54 5.07 0.79 4.41
N TYR A 55 4.51 -0.34 3.98
CA TYR A 55 5.18 -1.47 3.33
C TYR A 55 4.19 -2.26 2.43
N GLU A 56 4.61 -3.35 1.81
CA GLU A 56 3.89 -3.98 0.68
C GLU A 56 2.60 -4.72 1.08
N LEU A 57 2.49 -5.16 2.33
CA LEU A 57 1.38 -6.01 2.81
C LEU A 57 0.39 -5.26 3.72
N SER A 58 0.48 -3.93 3.81
CA SER A 58 -0.43 -3.15 4.65
C SER A 58 -1.75 -2.85 3.95
N VAL A 59 -2.76 -2.53 4.77
CA VAL A 59 -4.05 -2.04 4.31
C VAL A 59 -3.98 -0.54 4.04
N THR A 60 -3.27 0.19 4.91
CA THR A 60 -3.03 1.64 4.77
C THR A 60 -1.58 1.96 5.09
N LYS A 61 -1.02 3.00 4.46
CA LYS A 61 0.40 3.38 4.58
C LYS A 61 0.57 4.65 5.42
N LEU A 62 0.23 4.57 6.71
CA LEU A 62 0.22 5.71 7.63
C LEU A 62 1.51 5.83 8.45
N VAL A 63 2.08 4.70 8.86
CA VAL A 63 3.25 4.66 9.75
C VAL A 63 4.50 4.36 8.92
N PRO A 64 5.54 5.22 8.96
CA PRO A 64 6.78 4.93 8.25
C PRO A 64 7.43 3.62 8.73
N MET A 65 8.01 2.85 7.81
CA MET A 65 8.69 1.58 8.14
C MET A 65 9.80 1.76 9.20
N SER A 66 10.51 2.89 9.19
CA SER A 66 11.49 3.21 10.24
C SER A 66 10.88 3.30 11.64
N THR A 67 9.66 3.83 11.76
CA THR A 67 8.91 3.91 13.01
C THR A 67 8.40 2.55 13.45
N HIS A 68 7.90 1.73 12.52
CA HIS A 68 7.53 0.33 12.79
C HIS A 68 8.71 -0.44 13.39
N LEU A 69 9.87 -0.40 12.72
CA LEU A 69 11.08 -1.10 13.17
C LEU A 69 11.59 -0.60 14.54
N ALA A 70 11.38 0.68 14.86
CA ALA A 70 11.70 1.20 16.19
C ALA A 70 10.79 0.58 17.26
N PHE A 71 9.49 0.44 16.98
CA PHE A 71 8.57 -0.27 17.87
C PHE A 71 8.93 -1.74 18.02
N ASP A 72 9.41 -2.40 16.98
CA ASP A 72 9.89 -3.79 17.07
C ASP A 72 11.07 -3.93 18.02
N VAL A 73 12.08 -3.07 17.89
CA VAL A 73 13.25 -3.14 18.76
C VAL A 73 12.89 -2.81 20.20
N LEU A 74 12.02 -1.81 20.43
CA LEU A 74 11.59 -1.42 21.78
C LEU A 74 10.69 -2.48 22.43
N GLY A 75 9.67 -2.94 21.70
CA GLY A 75 8.75 -3.98 22.14
C GLY A 75 9.45 -5.32 22.37
N GLY A 76 10.37 -5.69 21.47
CA GLY A 76 11.20 -6.87 21.58
C GLY A 76 12.15 -6.80 22.78
N GLY A 77 12.78 -5.64 23.03
CA GLY A 77 13.60 -5.42 24.22
C GLY A 77 12.80 -5.54 25.51
N LEU A 78 11.60 -4.94 25.56
CA LEU A 78 10.69 -5.08 26.70
C LEU A 78 10.27 -6.53 26.92
N LEU A 79 9.87 -7.23 25.86
CA LEU A 79 9.45 -8.63 25.92
C LEU A 79 10.60 -9.54 26.37
N THR A 80 11.81 -9.29 25.87
CA THR A 80 13.05 -9.98 26.28
C THR A 80 13.29 -9.82 27.78
N ALA A 81 13.21 -8.59 28.30
CA ALA A 81 13.47 -8.30 29.71
C ALA A 81 12.30 -8.66 30.64
N SER A 82 11.11 -8.88 30.09
CA SER A 82 9.87 -9.02 30.85
C SER A 82 9.86 -10.10 31.92
N PRO A 83 10.48 -11.30 31.75
CA PRO A 83 10.44 -12.32 32.80
C PRO A 83 11.09 -11.85 34.10
N TRP A 84 12.17 -11.08 34.00
CA TRP A 84 12.87 -10.52 35.15
C TRP A 84 12.18 -9.26 35.67
N LEU A 85 11.71 -8.39 34.77
CA LEU A 85 11.03 -7.14 35.16
C LEU A 85 9.73 -7.38 35.93
N PHE A 86 8.98 -8.42 35.59
CA PHE A 86 7.69 -8.73 36.20
C PHE A 86 7.73 -9.96 37.12
N GLY A 87 8.92 -10.53 37.38
CA GLY A 87 9.11 -11.57 38.39
C GLY A 87 8.53 -12.94 38.05
N PHE A 88 8.45 -13.30 36.77
CA PHE A 88 8.01 -14.64 36.33
C PHE A 88 9.14 -15.47 35.67
N ALA A 89 10.39 -15.05 35.82
CA ALA A 89 11.55 -15.72 35.22
C ALA A 89 11.72 -17.17 35.69
N ASP A 90 11.47 -17.47 36.95
CA ASP A 90 11.61 -18.83 37.52
C ASP A 90 10.54 -19.82 37.03
N TRP A 91 9.50 -19.31 36.35
CA TRP A 91 8.39 -20.11 35.86
C TRP A 91 8.39 -20.22 34.33
N ILE A 92 8.35 -19.08 33.60
CA ILE A 92 8.17 -19.09 32.14
C ILE A 92 8.90 -17.94 31.43
N PHE A 93 10.23 -17.98 31.43
CA PHE A 93 11.03 -16.94 30.74
C PHE A 93 11.23 -17.19 29.24
N TRP A 94 11.32 -18.46 28.83
CA TRP A 94 11.87 -18.81 27.51
C TRP A 94 11.04 -18.33 26.31
N PRO A 95 9.68 -18.33 26.30
CA PRO A 95 8.93 -17.85 25.13
C PRO A 95 9.13 -16.35 24.95
N HIS A 96 9.06 -15.60 26.05
CA HIS A 96 9.26 -14.16 26.09
C HIS A 96 10.66 -13.76 25.63
N LEU A 97 11.68 -14.48 26.11
CA LEU A 97 13.06 -14.25 25.71
C LEU A 97 13.28 -14.52 24.21
N LEU A 98 12.78 -15.66 23.71
CA LEU A 98 12.94 -16.05 22.32
C LEU A 98 12.24 -15.07 21.37
N PHE A 99 10.99 -14.74 21.69
CA PHE A 99 10.18 -13.79 20.92
C PHE A 99 10.78 -12.40 20.93
N GLY A 100 11.23 -11.93 22.09
CA GLY A 100 11.86 -10.63 22.22
C GLY A 100 13.17 -10.52 21.42
N ILE A 101 14.05 -11.52 21.50
CA ILE A 101 15.30 -11.56 20.72
C ILE A 101 14.98 -11.62 19.22
N PHE A 102 14.00 -12.44 18.83
CA PHE A 102 13.57 -12.53 17.43
C PHE A 102 13.08 -11.18 16.91
N MET A 103 12.22 -10.49 17.65
CA MET A 103 11.66 -9.18 17.27
C MET A 103 12.74 -8.08 17.18
N VAL A 104 13.70 -8.07 18.10
CA VAL A 104 14.87 -7.18 18.01
C VAL A 104 15.72 -7.52 16.78
N GLY A 105 15.99 -8.81 16.57
CA GLY A 105 16.78 -9.30 15.45
C GLY A 105 16.16 -8.95 14.10
N SER A 106 14.87 -9.21 13.91
CA SER A 106 14.15 -8.84 12.69
C SER A 106 14.19 -7.32 12.48
N GLY A 107 13.85 -6.53 13.52
CA GLY A 107 13.85 -5.07 13.45
C GLY A 107 15.20 -4.46 13.08
N MET A 108 16.30 -5.02 13.58
CA MET A 108 17.66 -4.52 13.29
C MET A 108 18.17 -4.92 11.91
N LEU A 109 17.78 -6.09 11.41
CA LEU A 109 18.26 -6.66 10.15
C LEU A 109 17.41 -6.27 8.93
N THR A 110 16.22 -5.71 9.14
CA THR A 110 15.29 -5.28 8.09
C THR A 110 15.61 -3.89 7.53
N ARG A 111 15.44 -3.74 6.22
CA ARG A 111 15.56 -2.46 5.50
C ARG A 111 14.51 -1.45 5.96
N GLN A 112 14.88 -0.18 5.97
CA GLN A 112 13.99 0.90 6.44
C GLN A 112 13.17 1.57 5.33
N VAL A 113 13.50 1.29 4.06
CA VAL A 113 12.78 1.80 2.90
C VAL A 113 12.02 0.62 2.28
N PRO A 114 10.70 0.75 2.06
CA PRO A 114 9.92 -0.25 1.35
C PRO A 114 10.51 -0.57 -0.01
N ASP A 115 10.51 -1.84 -0.41
CA ASP A 115 11.10 -2.27 -1.68
C ASP A 115 10.34 -1.65 -2.87
N ASP A 116 9.04 -1.38 -2.71
CA ASP A 116 8.24 -0.68 -3.72
C ASP A 116 8.67 0.77 -3.95
N ARG A 117 8.91 1.53 -2.88
CA ARG A 117 9.44 2.90 -2.98
C ARG A 117 10.89 2.95 -3.43
N ALA A 118 11.70 1.96 -3.08
CA ALA A 118 13.10 1.93 -3.50
C ALA A 118 13.21 1.84 -5.03
N ILE A 119 12.25 1.18 -5.71
CA ILE A 119 12.16 1.12 -7.17
C ILE A 119 11.79 2.49 -7.75
N ASP A 120 10.82 3.19 -7.17
CA ASP A 120 10.38 4.51 -7.66
C ASP A 120 11.48 5.59 -7.53
N MET A 121 12.45 5.38 -6.65
CA MET A 121 13.57 6.31 -6.39
C MET A 121 14.87 5.93 -7.12
N ALA A 122 14.94 4.75 -7.74
CA ALA A 122 16.16 4.28 -8.39
C ALA A 122 16.36 4.94 -9.76
N PRO A 123 17.62 5.24 -10.16
CA PRO A 123 17.92 5.67 -11.53
C PRO A 123 17.53 4.59 -12.55
N GLU A 124 17.07 4.98 -13.74
CA GLU A 124 16.63 4.03 -14.79
C GLU A 124 17.68 2.95 -15.11
N GLU A 125 18.96 3.30 -15.06
CA GLU A 125 20.08 2.36 -15.30
C GLU A 125 20.14 1.23 -14.26
N GLU A 126 19.87 1.51 -12.98
CA GLU A 126 19.86 0.50 -11.91
C GLU A 126 18.64 -0.43 -12.05
N ILE A 127 17.50 0.12 -12.48
CA ILE A 127 16.28 -0.65 -12.75
C ILE A 127 16.54 -1.63 -13.91
N GLU A 128 17.20 -1.20 -14.98
CA GLU A 128 17.51 -2.03 -16.15
C GLU A 128 18.51 -3.15 -15.82
N GLU A 129 19.50 -2.88 -14.97
CA GLU A 129 20.45 -3.88 -14.47
C GLU A 129 19.74 -4.97 -13.65
N LYS A 130 18.89 -4.57 -12.70
CA LYS A 130 18.06 -5.53 -11.93
C LYS A 130 17.06 -6.27 -12.82
N TYR A 131 16.56 -5.62 -13.87
CA TYR A 131 15.70 -6.25 -14.87
C TYR A 131 16.43 -7.37 -15.64
N LYS A 132 17.70 -7.13 -16.00
CA LYS A 132 18.54 -8.12 -16.70
C LYS A 132 19.01 -9.25 -15.77
N ALA A 133 19.10 -9.00 -14.47
CA ALA A 133 19.52 -9.99 -13.46
C ALA A 133 18.44 -11.04 -13.13
N GLY A 134 17.17 -10.83 -13.51
CA GLY A 134 16.11 -11.82 -13.31
C GLY A 134 15.42 -11.80 -11.93
N ASP A 135 15.73 -10.82 -11.08
CA ASP A 135 15.05 -10.58 -9.78
C ASP A 135 13.60 -10.02 -9.92
N VAL A 136 12.99 -10.18 -11.10
CA VAL A 136 12.00 -9.28 -11.73
C VAL A 136 10.58 -9.86 -11.80
N ILE A 137 10.16 -10.66 -10.83
CA ILE A 137 8.77 -11.16 -10.89
C ILE A 137 7.78 -10.02 -10.56
N ASP A 138 8.18 -9.01 -9.77
CA ASP A 138 7.30 -7.93 -9.29
C ASP A 138 7.27 -6.66 -10.18
N ILE A 139 8.34 -6.37 -10.93
CA ILE A 139 8.45 -5.14 -11.75
C ILE A 139 7.61 -5.24 -13.04
N SER A 140 7.44 -6.46 -13.56
CA SER A 140 6.68 -6.68 -14.79
C SER A 140 5.19 -6.34 -14.65
N ASP A 141 4.63 -6.53 -13.45
CA ASP A 141 3.23 -6.20 -13.18
C ASP A 141 3.02 -4.68 -13.01
N ARG A 142 3.99 -3.95 -12.43
CA ARG A 142 3.90 -2.47 -12.31
C ARG A 142 3.96 -1.74 -13.64
N ARG A 143 4.83 -2.18 -14.56
CA ARG A 143 4.93 -1.54 -15.88
C ARG A 143 3.63 -1.74 -16.66
N LYS A 144 3.05 -2.95 -16.59
CA LYS A 144 1.74 -3.24 -17.18
C LYS A 144 0.63 -2.38 -16.56
N SER A 145 0.60 -2.20 -15.23
CA SER A 145 -0.42 -1.35 -14.61
C SER A 145 -0.28 0.13 -14.96
N ALA A 146 0.95 0.65 -15.02
CA ALA A 146 1.21 2.04 -15.41
C ALA A 146 0.84 2.29 -16.89
N ASP A 147 1.20 1.38 -17.79
CA ASP A 147 0.81 1.44 -19.21
C ASP A 147 -0.72 1.37 -19.36
N GLN A 148 -1.38 0.53 -18.56
CA GLN A 148 -2.84 0.37 -18.59
C GLN A 148 -3.58 1.59 -18.03
N GLU A 149 -3.02 2.25 -17.01
CA GLU A 149 -3.56 3.49 -16.45
C GLU A 149 -3.36 4.66 -17.42
N ALA A 150 -2.18 4.79 -18.03
CA ALA A 150 -1.93 5.78 -19.09
C ALA A 150 -2.88 5.59 -20.29
N GLN A 151 -3.13 4.36 -20.72
CA GLN A 151 -4.10 4.05 -21.78
C GLN A 151 -5.54 4.41 -21.39
N ARG A 152 -5.93 4.22 -20.11
CA ARG A 152 -7.26 4.64 -19.62
C ARG A 152 -7.43 6.15 -19.61
N HIS A 153 -6.39 6.89 -19.23
CA HIS A 153 -6.40 8.35 -19.28
C HIS A 153 -6.49 8.84 -20.72
N MET A 154 -5.67 8.31 -21.63
CA MET A 154 -5.74 8.64 -23.06
C MET A 154 -7.11 8.33 -23.67
N ALA A 155 -7.69 7.16 -23.38
CA ALA A 155 -9.02 6.81 -23.89
C ALA A 155 -10.12 7.74 -23.37
N LYS A 156 -9.99 8.21 -22.12
CA LYS A 156 -10.95 9.14 -21.52
C LYS A 156 -10.82 10.55 -22.13
N ASP A 157 -9.60 10.98 -22.45
CA ASP A 157 -9.34 12.24 -23.12
C ASP A 157 -9.86 12.21 -24.57
N GLU A 158 -9.66 11.10 -25.31
CA GLU A 158 -10.25 10.90 -26.64
C GLU A 158 -11.80 10.89 -26.61
N GLU A 159 -12.41 10.26 -25.60
CA GLU A 159 -13.87 10.25 -25.44
C GLU A 159 -14.42 11.66 -25.13
N LEU A 160 -13.69 12.46 -24.35
CA LEU A 160 -14.01 13.86 -24.07
C LEU A 160 -13.95 14.70 -25.34
N ASP A 161 -12.88 14.58 -26.12
CA ASP A 161 -12.69 15.32 -27.38
C ASP A 161 -13.80 14.96 -28.39
N MET A 162 -14.13 13.68 -28.54
CA MET A 162 -15.24 13.25 -29.41
C MET A 162 -16.59 13.84 -28.98
N HIS A 163 -16.84 13.93 -27.68
CA HIS A 163 -18.07 14.53 -27.16
C HIS A 163 -18.12 16.05 -27.36
N GLU A 164 -16.97 16.72 -27.37
CA GLU A 164 -16.88 18.15 -27.67
C GLU A 164 -17.11 18.42 -29.16
N ASP A 165 -16.48 17.65 -30.05
CA ASP A 165 -16.69 17.71 -31.50
C ASP A 165 -18.15 17.48 -31.89
N GLN A 166 -18.82 16.49 -31.27
CA GLN A 166 -20.24 16.25 -31.50
C GLN A 166 -21.12 17.43 -31.07
N LYS A 167 -20.78 18.10 -29.96
CA LYS A 167 -21.51 19.29 -29.51
C LYS A 167 -21.29 20.48 -30.44
N GLU A 168 -20.08 20.65 -30.99
CA GLU A 168 -19.80 21.70 -31.97
C GLU A 168 -20.55 21.45 -33.28
N ALA A 169 -20.50 20.22 -33.81
CA ALA A 169 -21.23 19.85 -35.02
C ALA A 169 -22.75 20.08 -34.86
N GLN A 170 -23.31 19.73 -33.70
CA GLN A 170 -24.72 19.97 -33.39
C GLN A 170 -25.04 21.48 -33.37
N ARG A 171 -24.17 22.31 -32.77
CA ARG A 171 -24.33 23.78 -32.72
C ARG A 171 -24.25 24.42 -34.10
N GLU A 172 -23.35 23.95 -34.96
CA GLU A 172 -23.24 24.43 -36.34
C GLU A 172 -24.47 24.07 -37.16
N GLN A 173 -25.01 22.87 -36.97
CA GLN A 173 -26.22 22.41 -37.66
C GLN A 173 -27.44 23.23 -37.23
N ASP A 174 -27.64 23.42 -35.92
CA ASP A 174 -28.71 24.28 -35.38
C ASP A 174 -28.60 25.73 -35.88
N SER A 175 -27.38 26.29 -35.88
CA SER A 175 -27.13 27.65 -36.38
C SER A 175 -27.44 27.79 -37.88
N SER A 176 -27.12 26.76 -38.66
CA SER A 176 -27.38 26.70 -40.10
C SER A 176 -28.87 26.63 -40.40
N ASP A 177 -29.63 25.83 -39.64
CA ASP A 177 -31.07 25.72 -39.80
C ASP A 177 -31.80 27.01 -39.38
N VAL A 178 -31.33 27.70 -38.33
CA VAL A 178 -31.82 29.04 -37.96
C VAL A 178 -31.56 30.07 -39.06
N ARG A 179 -30.37 30.08 -39.67
CA ARG A 179 -30.05 30.98 -40.80
C ARG A 179 -30.90 30.68 -42.03
N ARG A 180 -31.13 29.40 -42.33
CA ARG A 180 -31.96 28.95 -43.47
C ARG A 180 -33.42 29.41 -43.30
N ASN A 181 -33.99 29.23 -42.11
CA ASN A 181 -35.38 29.63 -41.85
C ASN A 181 -35.56 31.16 -41.93
N ARG A 182 -34.59 31.95 -41.48
CA ARG A 182 -34.63 33.42 -41.61
C ARG A 182 -34.61 33.88 -43.07
N GLN A 183 -33.83 33.22 -43.94
CA GLN A 183 -33.82 33.54 -45.37
C GLN A 183 -35.13 33.18 -46.11
N THR A 184 -35.88 32.20 -45.61
CA THR A 184 -37.18 31.84 -46.21
C THR A 184 -38.31 32.79 -45.83
N GLU A 185 -38.21 33.48 -44.68
CA GLU A 185 -39.20 34.47 -44.24
C GLU A 185 -39.06 35.83 -44.93
N ASP A 186 -37.86 36.21 -45.37
CA ASP A 186 -37.56 37.52 -46.00
C ASP A 186 -37.85 37.59 -47.51
N LYS A 187 -38.51 36.59 -48.12
CA LYS A 187 -38.89 36.69 -49.55
C LYS A 187 -40.02 37.73 -49.72
N PRO A 188 -39.82 38.82 -50.50
CA PRO A 188 -40.87 39.79 -50.74
C PRO A 188 -42.00 39.11 -51.52
N TYR A 189 -43.24 39.31 -51.08
CA TYR A 189 -44.43 38.94 -51.84
C TYR A 189 -44.37 39.63 -53.22
N GLN A 190 -44.03 38.86 -54.26
CA GLN A 190 -44.19 39.29 -55.64
C GLN A 190 -45.70 39.35 -55.91
N HIS A 191 -46.22 40.57 -55.94
CA HIS A 191 -47.57 40.86 -56.38
C HIS A 191 -47.63 40.64 -57.90
N ASP A 192 -48.17 39.50 -58.33
CA ASP A 192 -48.52 39.28 -59.73
C ASP A 192 -49.64 40.24 -60.11
N GLN A 193 -49.35 41.11 -61.08
CA GLN A 193 -50.31 42.00 -61.73
C GLN A 193 -51.02 41.24 -62.85
N LEU A 194 -52.35 41.23 -62.80
CA LEU A 194 -53.25 41.00 -63.95
C LEU A 194 -54.35 42.06 -63.92
#